data_AF-A0A6P0LMZ2-F1
#
_entry.id   AF-A0A6P0LMZ2-F1
#
_cell.length_a   1.000
_cell.length_b   1.000
_cell.length_c   1.000
_cell.angle_alpha   90.00
_cell.angle_beta   90.00
_cell.angle_gamma   90.00
#
_symmetry.space_group_name_H-M   'P 1'
#
loop_
_entity.id
_entity.type
_entity.pdbx_description
1 polymer ?
#
loop_
_entity_poly.entity_id
_entity_poly.type
_entity_poly.pdbx_seq_one_letter_code
_entity_poly.pdbx_strand_id
1 'polypeptide(L)'
;MDTGVINNASASTPQPSPQEGDTGVSYSQLDLTTDLDASVSGLRLTLAPYLRWVFWSSAFVLTAVISAALGATLALVTPLSPLIKSHSQPENSKIPQNQPAASEHNSSRKNFPYNLSRPVNILVMGIDRVPDALPGSPEVFGGRSDTLLLLRLDPKDHSVNMLSIPRDTRIEIPDVGIIKINDANVKGGSTLTAEVVSRTLNDVPIDRYVRITTDAFRELVDLVGGLEVFVPERMEYVDVT
;
A
#
# COMPACT_ATOMS: atom_id res chain seq x y z
N MET A 1 47.30 60.57 16.10
CA MET A 1 46.47 60.26 17.27
C MET A 1 45.76 58.96 16.92
N ASP A 2 46.44 57.82 17.06
CA ASP A 2 46.75 57.07 18.29
C ASP A 2 45.82 55.84 18.34
N THR A 3 46.45 54.67 18.08
CA THR A 3 46.26 53.27 18.57
C THR A 3 44.84 52.68 18.66
N GLY A 4 44.56 51.38 18.52
CA GLY A 4 45.30 50.11 18.44
C GLY A 4 44.30 49.03 18.92
N VAL A 5 44.01 47.95 18.17
CA VAL A 5 44.59 46.58 18.35
C VAL A 5 44.14 45.97 19.72
N ILE A 6 43.48 44.81 19.93
CA ILE A 6 43.64 43.37 19.55
C ILE A 6 42.49 42.57 20.25
N ASN A 7 41.79 41.60 19.62
CA ASN A 7 41.95 40.11 19.59
C ASN A 7 41.23 39.23 20.65
N ASN A 8 40.61 38.14 20.14
CA ASN A 8 40.52 36.73 20.59
C ASN A 8 39.98 36.39 22.01
N ALA A 9 39.46 35.21 22.33
CA ALA A 9 38.92 34.02 21.64
C ALA A 9 38.44 33.05 22.74
N SER A 10 37.51 32.16 22.39
CA SER A 10 37.34 30.78 22.87
C SER A 10 37.04 30.43 24.35
N ALA A 11 35.81 29.91 24.53
CA ALA A 11 35.42 28.65 25.20
C ALA A 11 35.82 28.35 26.66
N SER A 12 34.80 28.11 27.50
CA SER A 12 34.76 26.98 28.46
C SER A 12 33.41 26.90 29.19
N THR A 13 32.80 25.72 29.16
CA THR A 13 31.65 25.28 29.96
C THR A 13 32.04 25.13 31.43
N PRO A 14 31.08 25.17 32.37
CA PRO A 14 31.07 24.15 33.42
C PRO A 14 29.70 23.50 33.68
N GLN A 15 29.76 22.23 34.09
CA GLN A 15 28.69 21.35 34.60
C GLN A 15 28.38 21.62 36.11
N PRO A 16 27.34 20.99 36.72
CA PRO A 16 26.58 21.48 37.88
C PRO A 16 26.98 20.84 39.23
N SER A 17 26.31 21.26 40.34
CA SER A 17 25.66 20.46 41.44
C SER A 17 25.49 21.32 42.75
N PRO A 18 24.92 20.85 43.89
CA PRO A 18 23.55 21.15 44.41
C PRO A 18 23.53 21.70 45.87
N GLN A 19 22.40 21.55 46.61
CA GLN A 19 22.12 21.74 48.07
C GLN A 19 21.25 23.01 48.37
N GLU A 20 19.96 22.91 48.68
CA GLU A 20 19.26 22.48 49.92
C GLU A 20 19.31 23.53 51.05
N GLY A 21 18.14 23.93 51.57
CA GLY A 21 18.01 24.88 52.67
C GLY A 21 16.60 25.46 52.85
N ASP A 22 15.72 24.68 53.47
CA ASP A 22 14.42 25.10 54.03
C ASP A 22 14.61 26.04 55.24
N THR A 23 13.80 27.10 55.35
CA THR A 23 13.37 27.68 56.63
C THR A 23 12.06 28.44 56.48
N GLY A 24 10.96 27.89 57.00
CA GLY A 24 10.34 28.51 58.18
C GLY A 24 8.97 29.21 58.04
N VAL A 25 7.97 28.51 58.60
CA VAL A 25 6.96 28.99 59.58
C VAL A 25 5.65 29.66 59.10
N SER A 26 4.65 28.79 58.89
CA SER A 26 3.28 28.70 59.46
C SER A 26 2.68 29.86 60.29
N TYR A 27 1.41 30.23 60.01
CA TYR A 27 0.35 30.36 61.03
C TYR A 27 -1.06 30.02 60.49
N SER A 28 -1.58 28.89 60.99
CA SER A 28 -2.94 28.61 61.51
C SER A 28 -4.21 29.08 60.77
N GLN A 29 -5.12 28.13 60.49
CA GLN A 29 -6.53 28.16 60.94
C GLN A 29 -7.13 26.74 61.00
N LEU A 30 -7.96 26.50 62.02
CA LEU A 30 -8.70 25.26 62.29
C LEU A 30 -9.81 25.08 61.24
N ASP A 31 -9.80 23.98 60.50
CA ASP A 31 -10.95 23.55 59.71
C ASP A 31 -11.58 22.28 60.29
N LEU A 32 -12.86 22.45 60.62
CA LEU A 32 -13.85 21.62 61.32
C LEU A 32 -14.17 20.25 60.65
N THR A 33 -13.17 19.57 60.10
CA THR A 33 -13.34 18.33 59.31
C THR A 33 -12.74 17.09 59.98
N THR A 34 -11.98 17.26 61.07
CA THR A 34 -11.28 16.17 61.77
C THR A 34 -12.16 15.31 62.68
N ASP A 35 -13.38 15.75 63.03
CA ASP A 35 -14.25 14.99 63.92
C ASP A 35 -15.29 14.10 63.20
N LEU A 36 -15.29 14.08 61.87
CA LEU A 36 -16.05 13.12 61.06
C LEU A 36 -15.23 11.88 60.64
N ASP A 37 -13.90 11.91 60.82
CA ASP A 37 -12.99 10.84 60.42
C ASP A 37 -12.70 9.83 61.55
N ALA A 38 -13.07 10.17 62.80
CA ALA A 38 -12.82 9.33 63.97
C ALA A 38 -13.85 8.21 64.20
N SER A 39 -14.95 8.15 63.43
CA SER A 39 -16.02 7.15 63.61
C SER A 39 -16.22 6.18 62.42
N VAL A 40 -15.36 6.24 61.39
CA VAL A 40 -15.40 5.29 60.24
C VAL A 40 -14.09 4.47 60.14
N SER A 41 -13.22 4.58 61.13
CA SER A 41 -11.95 3.85 61.25
C SER A 41 -12.10 2.43 61.84
N GLY A 42 -13.21 1.76 61.57
CA GLY A 42 -13.56 0.51 62.23
C GLY A 42 -14.30 -0.50 61.37
N LEU A 43 -13.87 -0.76 60.13
CA LEU A 43 -14.04 -2.05 59.44
C LEU A 43 -13.32 -2.10 58.08
N ARG A 44 -11.98 -2.03 58.07
CA ARG A 44 -11.22 -2.42 56.86
C ARG A 44 -10.98 -3.92 56.90
N LEU A 45 -11.93 -4.69 56.37
CA LEU A 45 -11.70 -6.09 56.01
C LEU A 45 -10.70 -6.08 54.84
N THR A 46 -9.42 -6.27 55.14
CA THR A 46 -8.36 -6.36 54.14
C THR A 46 -8.50 -7.69 53.39
N LEU A 47 -9.42 -7.73 52.41
CA LEU A 47 -9.36 -8.75 51.37
C LEU A 47 -8.01 -8.58 50.68
N ALA A 48 -7.11 -9.53 50.91
CA ALA A 48 -5.76 -9.53 50.39
C ALA A 48 -5.75 -9.19 48.89
N PRO A 49 -4.75 -8.44 48.37
CA PRO A 49 -4.65 -8.09 46.94
C PRO A 49 -4.66 -9.33 46.03
N TYR A 50 -4.35 -10.50 46.59
CA TYR A 50 -4.50 -11.82 45.97
C TYR A 50 -5.93 -12.13 45.50
N LEU A 51 -6.97 -11.74 46.25
CA LEU A 51 -8.35 -12.09 45.89
C LEU A 51 -8.82 -11.34 44.64
N ARG A 52 -8.37 -10.07 44.46
CA ARG A 52 -8.60 -9.34 43.21
C ARG A 52 -7.95 -10.07 42.04
N TRP A 53 -6.71 -10.51 42.19
CA TRP A 53 -5.99 -11.28 41.16
C TRP A 53 -6.66 -12.62 40.82
N VAL A 54 -7.18 -13.34 41.82
CA VAL A 54 -7.94 -14.59 41.59
C VAL A 54 -9.26 -14.32 40.87
N PHE A 55 -9.96 -13.23 41.20
CA PHE A 55 -11.18 -12.83 40.49
C PHE A 55 -10.91 -12.48 39.03
N TRP A 56 -9.87 -11.68 38.75
CA TRP A 56 -9.51 -11.34 37.37
C TRP A 56 -9.00 -12.55 36.58
N SER A 57 -8.24 -13.45 37.20
CA SER A 57 -7.80 -14.71 36.57
C SER A 57 -8.98 -15.62 36.23
N SER A 58 -9.91 -15.82 37.17
CA SER A 58 -11.13 -16.60 36.96
C SER A 58 -12.01 -16.02 35.85
N ALA A 59 -12.19 -14.69 35.84
CA ALA A 59 -12.94 -14.00 34.78
C ALA A 59 -12.29 -14.19 33.39
N PHE A 60 -10.96 -14.16 33.32
CA PHE A 60 -10.23 -14.40 32.07
C PHE A 60 -10.39 -15.85 31.56
N VAL A 61 -10.29 -16.83 32.47
CA VAL A 61 -10.50 -18.25 32.15
C VAL A 61 -11.94 -18.50 31.70
N LEU A 62 -12.94 -17.92 32.38
CA LEU A 62 -14.34 -18.05 32.00
C LEU A 62 -14.61 -17.47 30.60
N THR A 63 -14.01 -16.31 30.29
CA THR A 63 -14.13 -15.66 28.98
C THR A 63 -13.49 -16.50 27.88
N ALA A 64 -12.33 -17.10 28.13
CA ALA A 64 -11.66 -18.00 27.19
C ALA A 64 -12.50 -19.24 26.86
N VAL A 65 -13.17 -19.83 27.87
CA VAL A 65 -14.05 -21.00 27.66
C VAL A 65 -15.28 -20.62 26.83
N ILE A 66 -15.91 -19.48 27.10
CA ILE A 66 -17.07 -19.00 26.32
C ILE A 66 -16.67 -18.71 24.87
N SER A 67 -15.50 -18.12 24.65
CA SER A 67 -14.98 -17.85 23.31
C SER A 67 -14.68 -19.13 22.53
N ALA A 68 -14.06 -20.14 23.17
CA ALA A 68 -13.80 -21.43 22.55
C ALA A 68 -15.09 -22.18 22.16
N ALA A 69 -16.11 -22.13 23.02
CA ALA A 69 -17.41 -22.74 22.75
C ALA A 69 -18.11 -22.06 21.55
N LEU A 70 -18.10 -20.73 21.48
CA LEU A 70 -18.65 -19.97 20.35
C LEU A 70 -17.88 -20.22 19.04
N GLY A 71 -16.54 -20.31 19.09
CA GLY A 71 -15.73 -20.65 17.92
C GLY A 71 -16.05 -22.04 17.35
N ALA A 72 -16.22 -23.03 18.23
CA ALA A 72 -16.54 -24.41 17.84
C ALA A 72 -17.95 -24.53 17.22
N THR A 73 -18.95 -23.79 17.73
CA THR A 73 -20.30 -23.82 17.15
C THR A 73 -20.34 -23.15 15.77
N LEU A 74 -19.61 -22.05 15.57
CA LEU A 74 -19.49 -21.45 14.23
C LEU A 74 -18.74 -22.34 13.24
N ALA A 75 -17.72 -23.09 13.68
CA ALA A 75 -16.99 -24.02 12.82
C ALA A 75 -17.86 -25.17 12.27
N LEU A 76 -18.91 -25.57 12.99
CA LEU A 76 -19.85 -26.60 12.55
C LEU A 76 -20.95 -26.08 11.60
N VAL A 77 -21.33 -24.81 11.74
CA VAL A 77 -22.43 -24.21 10.96
C VAL A 77 -21.93 -23.56 9.66
N THR A 78 -20.64 -23.20 9.60
CA THR A 78 -20.05 -22.67 8.38
C THR A 78 -19.71 -23.81 7.41
N PRO A 79 -20.17 -23.77 6.14
CA PRO A 79 -19.80 -24.78 5.17
C PRO A 79 -18.29 -24.71 4.93
N LEU A 80 -17.59 -25.77 5.34
CA LEU A 80 -16.18 -25.98 5.07
C LEU A 80 -15.98 -25.96 3.54
N SER A 81 -15.49 -24.84 3.01
CA SER A 81 -14.91 -24.83 1.67
C SER A 81 -13.69 -25.74 1.71
N PRO A 82 -13.58 -26.76 0.84
CA PRO A 82 -12.45 -27.69 0.87
C PRO A 82 -11.18 -26.94 0.46
N LEU A 83 -10.45 -26.43 1.45
CA LEU A 83 -9.06 -26.05 1.28
C LEU A 83 -8.23 -27.33 1.22
N ILE A 84 -7.47 -27.46 0.13
CA ILE A 84 -6.47 -28.50 -0.18
C ILE A 84 -7.06 -29.74 -0.87
N LYS A 85 -7.23 -29.65 -2.20
CA LYS A 85 -7.11 -30.80 -3.09
C LYS A 85 -5.67 -30.88 -3.57
N SER A 86 -4.82 -31.57 -2.81
CA SER A 86 -3.51 -32.00 -3.31
C SER A 86 -3.78 -33.03 -4.41
N HIS A 87 -3.56 -32.65 -5.66
CA HIS A 87 -3.69 -33.53 -6.82
C HIS A 87 -2.45 -34.43 -6.88
N SER A 88 -2.52 -35.54 -6.17
CA SER A 88 -1.58 -36.66 -6.31
C SER A 88 -2.37 -37.89 -6.73
N GLN A 89 -2.35 -38.25 -8.01
CA GLN A 89 -2.49 -39.66 -8.40
C GLN A 89 -1.72 -39.94 -9.71
N PRO A 90 -1.07 -41.11 -9.80
CA PRO A 90 0.01 -41.38 -10.74
C PRO A 90 -0.55 -41.85 -12.07
N GLU A 91 0.14 -41.55 -13.16
CA GLU A 91 -0.06 -42.26 -14.42
C GLU A 91 1.22 -43.01 -14.79
N ASN A 92 1.27 -44.27 -14.35
CA ASN A 92 2.03 -45.30 -15.04
C ASN A 92 1.11 -45.90 -16.10
N SER A 93 1.25 -45.45 -17.34
CA SER A 93 0.61 -46.02 -18.53
C SER A 93 1.67 -46.11 -19.63
N LYS A 94 2.33 -47.27 -19.75
CA LYS A 94 3.17 -47.62 -20.91
C LYS A 94 2.28 -47.71 -22.16
N ILE A 95 2.71 -47.25 -23.34
CA ILE A 95 3.07 -48.03 -24.57
C ILE A 95 2.90 -47.06 -25.78
N PRO A 96 3.64 -47.13 -26.92
CA PRO A 96 5.07 -47.17 -27.20
C PRO A 96 5.53 -46.01 -28.14
N GLN A 97 6.85 -45.86 -28.31
CA GLN A 97 7.47 -44.99 -29.32
C GLN A 97 6.96 -45.29 -30.74
N ASN A 98 6.39 -44.30 -31.42
CA ASN A 98 6.50 -44.13 -32.87
C ASN A 98 6.27 -42.67 -33.22
N GLN A 99 7.34 -41.99 -33.61
CA GLN A 99 7.35 -40.58 -33.99
C GLN A 99 7.97 -40.45 -35.38
N PRO A 100 7.32 -39.70 -36.27
CA PRO A 100 8.06 -38.76 -37.12
C PRO A 100 7.87 -37.34 -36.58
N ALA A 101 8.97 -36.60 -36.58
CA ALA A 101 9.08 -35.24 -36.09
C ALA A 101 8.11 -34.27 -36.77
N ALA A 102 7.24 -33.67 -35.96
CA ALA A 102 6.61 -32.38 -36.24
C ALA A 102 6.82 -31.53 -34.99
N SER A 103 7.96 -30.83 -34.97
CA SER A 103 8.43 -30.02 -33.86
C SER A 103 7.57 -28.76 -33.67
N GLU A 104 7.15 -28.56 -32.41
CA GLU A 104 7.29 -27.29 -31.69
C GLU A 104 6.43 -26.08 -32.14
N HIS A 105 5.10 -26.22 -32.27
CA HIS A 105 4.21 -25.04 -32.30
C HIS A 105 2.93 -25.15 -31.45
N ASN A 106 2.89 -26.07 -30.49
CA ASN A 106 1.72 -26.25 -29.61
C ASN A 106 2.04 -26.17 -28.11
N SER A 107 3.30 -25.90 -27.73
CA SER A 107 3.74 -25.85 -26.33
C SER A 107 3.39 -24.51 -25.63
N SER A 108 3.17 -23.43 -26.37
CA SER A 108 2.84 -22.10 -25.81
C SER A 108 1.38 -21.94 -25.37
N ARG A 109 0.52 -22.95 -25.61
CA ARG A 109 -0.87 -22.96 -25.14
C ARG A 109 -1.05 -23.74 -23.83
N LYS A 110 0.04 -24.10 -23.14
CA LYS A 110 -0.02 -24.65 -21.79
C LYS A 110 -0.46 -23.56 -20.79
N ASN A 111 -1.77 -23.55 -20.58
CA ASN A 111 -2.44 -23.19 -19.34
C ASN A 111 -2.11 -21.79 -18.77
N PHE A 112 -2.76 -20.75 -19.28
CA PHE A 112 -3.03 -19.59 -18.42
C PHE A 112 -4.00 -20.07 -17.33
N PRO A 113 -3.59 -20.15 -16.04
CA PRO A 113 -4.42 -20.71 -14.98
C PRO A 113 -5.55 -19.75 -14.54
N TYR A 114 -5.72 -18.63 -15.25
CA TYR A 114 -6.64 -17.57 -14.91
C TYR A 114 -7.80 -17.56 -15.89
N ASN A 115 -8.97 -17.98 -15.42
CA ASN A 115 -10.22 -17.73 -16.12
C ASN A 115 -10.86 -16.48 -15.52
N LEU A 116 -11.18 -15.49 -16.36
CA LEU A 116 -11.84 -14.27 -15.91
C LEU A 116 -13.33 -14.57 -15.73
N SER A 117 -13.81 -14.65 -14.49
CA SER A 117 -15.24 -14.89 -14.19
C SER A 117 -16.08 -13.61 -14.18
N ARG A 118 -15.44 -12.43 -14.15
CA ARG A 118 -16.07 -11.12 -14.13
C ARG A 118 -15.29 -10.13 -15.02
N PRO A 119 -15.91 -9.01 -15.44
CA PRO A 119 -15.18 -7.95 -16.10
C PRO A 119 -14.03 -7.42 -15.23
N VAL A 120 -12.92 -7.09 -15.87
CA VAL A 120 -11.72 -6.54 -15.21
C VAL A 120 -11.29 -5.26 -15.90
N ASN A 121 -11.06 -4.22 -15.10
CA ASN A 121 -10.58 -2.92 -15.56
C ASN A 121 -9.08 -2.77 -15.23
N ILE A 122 -8.27 -2.56 -16.27
CA ILE A 122 -6.81 -2.41 -16.17
C ILE A 122 -6.43 -1.02 -16.67
N LEU A 123 -5.78 -0.22 -15.81
CA LEU A 123 -5.20 1.05 -16.21
C LEU A 123 -3.78 0.84 -16.73
N VAL A 124 -3.54 1.10 -18.00
CA VAL A 124 -2.20 1.09 -18.59
C VAL A 124 -1.65 2.52 -18.60
N MET A 125 -0.43 2.65 -18.10
CA MET A 125 0.27 3.92 -17.91
C MET A 125 1.62 3.88 -18.64
N GLY A 126 1.77 4.70 -19.67
CA GLY A 126 3.06 4.97 -20.30
C GLY A 126 3.79 6.04 -19.51
N ILE A 127 4.93 5.70 -18.91
CA ILE A 127 5.70 6.59 -18.05
C ILE A 127 6.88 7.16 -18.83
N ASP A 128 6.98 8.50 -18.82
CA ASP A 128 8.09 9.22 -19.41
C ASP A 128 9.40 8.91 -18.67
N ARG A 129 10.52 9.02 -19.37
CA ARG A 129 11.83 8.74 -18.81
C ARG A 129 12.20 9.75 -17.73
N VAL A 130 12.86 9.26 -16.70
CA VAL A 130 13.49 10.08 -15.66
C VAL A 130 15.00 10.08 -15.95
N PRO A 131 15.61 11.21 -16.38
CA PRO A 131 16.99 11.23 -16.88
C PRO A 131 18.05 10.66 -15.92
N ASP A 132 17.87 10.88 -14.62
CA ASP A 132 18.84 10.48 -13.59
C ASP A 132 18.48 9.15 -12.90
N ALA A 133 17.43 8.46 -13.35
CA ALA A 133 17.02 7.19 -12.75
C ALA A 133 17.93 6.05 -13.20
N LEU A 134 18.36 5.22 -12.24
CA LEU A 134 19.13 4.03 -12.54
C LEU A 134 18.27 2.99 -13.30
N PRO A 135 18.78 2.38 -14.39
CA PRO A 135 18.05 1.34 -15.10
C PRO A 135 17.62 0.20 -14.17
N GLY A 136 16.33 -0.14 -14.21
CA GLY A 136 15.75 -1.18 -13.34
C GLY A 136 15.46 -0.73 -11.90
N SER A 137 15.77 0.51 -11.52
CA SER A 137 15.35 1.05 -10.23
C SER A 137 13.86 1.44 -10.26
N PRO A 138 13.18 1.53 -9.09
CA PRO A 138 11.81 2.03 -9.04
C PRO A 138 11.64 3.49 -9.51
N GLU A 139 12.73 4.26 -9.54
CA GLU A 139 12.73 5.69 -9.90
C GLU A 139 12.39 5.91 -11.37
N VAL A 140 12.63 4.91 -12.23
CA VAL A 140 12.26 4.96 -13.66
C VAL A 140 10.75 5.14 -13.86
N PHE A 141 9.94 4.85 -12.84
CA PHE A 141 8.48 5.03 -12.87
C PHE A 141 8.01 6.35 -12.22
N GLY A 142 8.94 7.23 -11.83
CA GLY A 142 8.65 8.52 -11.21
C GLY A 142 8.27 9.64 -12.20
N GLY A 143 8.38 9.38 -13.51
CA GLY A 143 8.06 10.34 -14.56
C GLY A 143 6.57 10.64 -14.70
N ARG A 144 6.20 11.51 -15.65
CA ARG A 144 4.79 11.77 -15.97
C ARG A 144 4.18 10.58 -16.70
N SER A 145 2.85 10.42 -16.58
CA SER A 145 2.11 9.45 -17.38
C SER A 145 1.66 10.06 -18.71
N ASP A 146 2.50 9.94 -19.74
CA ASP A 146 2.22 10.50 -21.07
C ASP A 146 1.13 9.74 -21.83
N THR A 147 0.92 8.47 -21.49
CA THR A 147 -0.16 7.65 -22.02
C THR A 147 -0.99 7.09 -20.87
N LEU A 148 -2.30 7.31 -20.91
CA LEU A 148 -3.26 6.72 -19.99
C LEU A 148 -4.34 6.00 -20.79
N LEU A 149 -4.53 4.72 -20.50
CA LEU A 149 -5.44 3.87 -21.24
C LEU A 149 -6.19 2.96 -20.26
N LEU A 150 -7.51 3.09 -20.21
CA LEU A 150 -8.35 2.19 -19.45
C LEU A 150 -8.82 1.05 -20.35
N LEU A 151 -8.39 -0.17 -20.03
CA LEU A 151 -8.81 -1.40 -20.69
C LEU A 151 -9.87 -2.09 -19.84
N ARG A 152 -10.99 -2.45 -20.45
CA ARG A 152 -12.01 -3.31 -19.84
C ARG A 152 -12.08 -4.62 -20.60
N LEU A 153 -11.75 -5.72 -19.92
CA LEU A 153 -11.85 -7.07 -20.43
C LEU A 153 -13.18 -7.64 -19.97
N ASP A 154 -14.07 -7.99 -20.90
CA ASP A 154 -15.36 -8.60 -20.59
C ASP A 154 -15.38 -10.07 -21.02
N PRO A 155 -15.32 -11.02 -20.07
CA PRO A 155 -15.29 -12.45 -20.40
C PRO A 155 -16.64 -12.98 -20.88
N LYS A 156 -17.76 -12.29 -20.58
CA LYS A 156 -19.09 -12.72 -21.00
C LYS A 156 -19.30 -12.45 -22.48
N ASP A 157 -18.88 -11.27 -22.91
CA ASP A 157 -19.06 -10.81 -24.30
C ASP A 157 -17.81 -11.07 -25.16
N HIS A 158 -16.76 -11.68 -24.58
CA HIS A 158 -15.44 -11.92 -25.20
C HIS A 158 -14.86 -10.67 -25.87
N SER A 159 -15.04 -9.51 -25.24
CA SER A 159 -14.64 -8.22 -25.79
C SER A 159 -13.59 -7.53 -24.94
N VAL A 160 -12.79 -6.69 -25.59
CA VAL A 160 -11.87 -5.76 -24.94
C VAL A 160 -12.26 -4.36 -25.38
N ASN A 161 -12.68 -3.55 -24.42
CA ASN A 161 -12.98 -2.14 -24.63
C ASN A 161 -11.82 -1.29 -24.13
N MET A 162 -11.53 -0.21 -24.83
CA MET A 162 -10.38 0.63 -24.58
C MET A 162 -10.79 2.10 -24.60
N LEU A 163 -10.42 2.83 -23.55
CA LEU A 163 -10.64 4.27 -23.43
C LEU A 163 -9.29 4.95 -23.24
N SER A 164 -8.89 5.79 -24.20
CA SER A 164 -7.73 6.66 -24.04
C SER A 164 -8.10 7.91 -23.25
N ILE A 165 -7.31 8.22 -22.23
CA ILE A 165 -7.48 9.41 -21.40
C ILE A 165 -6.40 10.41 -21.81
N PRO A 166 -6.77 11.60 -22.33
CA PRO A 166 -5.79 12.61 -22.74
C PRO A 166 -4.92 13.07 -21.57
N ARG A 167 -3.59 13.10 -21.74
CA ARG A 167 -2.62 13.43 -20.69
C ARG A 167 -2.80 14.83 -20.06
N ASP A 168 -3.34 15.77 -20.83
CA ASP A 168 -3.55 17.16 -20.43
C ASP A 168 -4.96 17.41 -19.86
N THR A 169 -5.75 16.36 -19.61
CA THR A 169 -7.06 16.48 -18.97
C THR A 169 -6.90 17.17 -17.62
N ARG A 170 -7.61 18.28 -17.41
CA ARG A 170 -7.63 19.00 -16.13
C ARG A 170 -8.58 18.33 -15.17
N ILE A 171 -8.07 18.00 -14.00
CA ILE A 171 -8.76 17.24 -12.98
C ILE A 171 -8.37 17.75 -11.61
N GLU A 172 -9.22 17.50 -10.63
CA GLU A 172 -8.90 17.75 -9.22
C GLU A 172 -8.13 16.57 -8.64
N ILE A 173 -6.93 16.84 -8.13
CA ILE A 173 -6.12 15.85 -7.42
C ILE A 173 -6.16 16.17 -5.92
N PRO A 174 -6.48 15.18 -5.06
CA PRO A 174 -6.49 15.36 -3.60
C PRO A 174 -5.18 15.96 -3.10
N ASP A 175 -5.27 16.94 -2.21
CA ASP A 175 -4.13 17.61 -1.56
C ASP A 175 -3.16 18.34 -2.51
N VAL A 176 -3.49 18.46 -3.80
CA VAL A 176 -2.67 19.14 -4.83
C VAL A 176 -3.46 20.26 -5.52
N GLY A 177 -4.74 20.04 -5.81
CA GLY A 177 -5.60 20.99 -6.53
C GLY A 177 -5.82 20.61 -8.00
N ILE A 178 -6.28 21.57 -8.80
CA ILE A 178 -6.62 21.34 -10.22
C ILE A 178 -5.37 21.44 -11.09
N ILE A 179 -4.89 20.29 -11.58
CA ILE A 179 -3.74 20.20 -12.50
C ILE A 179 -4.02 19.20 -13.62
N LYS A 180 -3.02 18.93 -14.47
CA LYS A 180 -3.10 17.94 -15.54
C LYS A 180 -3.04 16.52 -14.96
N ILE A 181 -3.79 15.59 -15.55
CA ILE A 181 -3.86 14.21 -15.05
C ILE A 181 -2.52 13.47 -15.11
N ASN A 182 -1.66 13.79 -16.08
CA ASN A 182 -0.36 13.16 -16.20
C ASN A 182 0.57 13.40 -14.99
N ASP A 183 0.40 14.53 -14.29
CA ASP A 183 1.15 14.89 -13.10
C ASP A 183 0.73 14.06 -11.87
N ALA A 184 -0.42 13.38 -11.89
CA ALA A 184 -0.86 12.51 -10.79
C ALA A 184 0.19 11.42 -10.47
N ASN A 185 0.86 10.88 -11.49
CA ASN A 185 1.91 9.87 -11.29
C ASN A 185 3.15 10.46 -10.62
N VAL A 186 3.51 11.71 -10.95
CA VAL A 186 4.66 12.38 -10.32
C VAL A 186 4.35 12.70 -8.86
N LYS A 187 3.10 13.03 -8.54
CA LYS A 187 2.68 13.44 -7.18
C LYS A 187 2.44 12.26 -6.23
N GLY A 188 1.86 11.17 -6.72
CA GLY A 188 1.49 10.04 -5.87
C GLY A 188 1.56 8.67 -6.55
N GLY A 189 2.30 8.58 -7.66
CA GLY A 189 2.53 7.34 -8.38
C GLY A 189 1.28 6.77 -9.04
N SER A 190 1.34 5.47 -9.33
CA SER A 190 0.24 4.72 -9.95
C SER A 190 -1.01 4.68 -9.09
N THR A 191 -0.87 4.64 -7.76
CA THR A 191 -2.00 4.56 -6.84
C THR A 191 -2.85 5.83 -6.92
N LEU A 192 -2.23 7.01 -6.78
CA LEU A 192 -2.95 8.28 -6.90
C LEU A 192 -3.53 8.45 -8.30
N THR A 193 -2.78 8.07 -9.33
CA THR A 193 -3.29 8.15 -10.71
C THR A 193 -4.52 7.28 -10.91
N ALA A 194 -4.52 6.05 -10.40
CA ALA A 194 -5.66 5.14 -10.48
C ALA A 194 -6.88 5.68 -9.71
N GLU A 195 -6.68 6.18 -8.50
CA GLU A 195 -7.75 6.78 -7.69
C GLU A 195 -8.42 7.95 -8.41
N VAL A 196 -7.59 8.84 -8.96
CA VAL A 196 -8.03 10.02 -9.69
C VAL A 196 -8.75 9.67 -10.99
N VAL A 197 -8.24 8.70 -11.76
CA VAL A 197 -8.91 8.20 -12.98
C VAL A 197 -10.27 7.59 -12.61
N SER A 198 -10.31 6.77 -11.57
CA SER A 198 -11.55 6.15 -11.06
C SER A 198 -12.60 7.22 -10.76
N ARG A 199 -12.23 8.24 -9.95
CA ARG A 199 -13.14 9.34 -9.59
C ARG A 199 -13.61 10.15 -10.80
N THR A 200 -12.70 10.47 -11.71
CA THR A 200 -13.00 11.24 -12.93
C THR A 200 -14.01 10.52 -13.83
N LEU A 201 -14.01 9.18 -13.79
CA LEU A 201 -14.90 8.33 -14.57
C LEU A 201 -16.09 7.81 -13.74
N ASN A 202 -16.63 8.62 -12.82
CA ASN A 202 -17.80 8.26 -12.00
C ASN A 202 -17.57 7.00 -11.14
N ASP A 203 -16.43 6.94 -10.47
CA ASP A 203 -16.04 5.85 -9.57
C ASP A 203 -16.00 4.47 -10.24
N VAL A 204 -15.61 4.43 -11.51
CA VAL A 204 -15.35 3.18 -12.23
C VAL A 204 -14.17 2.45 -11.55
N PRO A 205 -14.35 1.19 -11.10
CA PRO A 205 -13.31 0.48 -10.37
C PRO A 205 -12.12 0.20 -11.25
N ILE A 206 -10.90 0.41 -10.74
CA ILE A 206 -9.66 0.01 -11.39
C ILE A 206 -9.11 -1.18 -10.64
N ASP A 207 -9.20 -2.37 -11.24
CA ASP A 207 -8.76 -3.60 -10.60
C ASP A 207 -7.25 -3.71 -10.56
N ARG A 208 -6.58 -3.31 -11.65
CA ARG A 208 -5.13 -3.43 -11.82
C ARG A 208 -4.60 -2.24 -12.58
N TYR A 209 -3.30 -2.02 -12.46
CA TYR A 209 -2.59 -1.10 -13.32
C TYR A 209 -1.31 -1.73 -13.82
N VAL A 210 -0.86 -1.28 -14.99
CA VAL A 210 0.40 -1.65 -15.61
C VAL A 210 1.14 -0.36 -15.94
N ARG A 211 2.40 -0.26 -15.52
CA ARG A 211 3.28 0.85 -15.87
C ARG A 211 4.31 0.36 -16.86
N ILE A 212 4.48 1.10 -17.95
CA ILE A 212 5.39 0.76 -19.05
C ILE A 212 6.26 1.99 -19.29
N THR A 213 7.58 1.82 -19.23
CA THR A 213 8.52 2.89 -19.62
C THR A 213 8.69 2.89 -21.13
N THR A 214 9.13 4.02 -21.70
CA THR A 214 9.43 4.12 -23.14
C THR A 214 10.48 3.10 -23.59
N ASP A 215 11.43 2.73 -22.71
CA ASP A 215 12.43 1.70 -23.00
C ASP A 215 11.83 0.29 -23.03
N ALA A 216 11.02 -0.06 -22.04
CA ALA A 216 10.31 -1.34 -22.02
C ALA A 216 9.36 -1.48 -23.21
N PHE A 217 8.73 -0.39 -23.65
CA PHE A 217 7.89 -0.39 -24.84
C PHE A 217 8.69 -0.70 -26.11
N ARG A 218 9.87 -0.10 -26.29
CA ARG A 218 10.75 -0.39 -27.44
C ARG A 218 11.17 -1.86 -27.46
N GLU A 219 11.65 -2.36 -26.32
CA GLU A 219 12.05 -3.77 -26.19
C GLU A 219 10.90 -4.73 -26.49
N LEU A 220 9.68 -4.40 -26.04
CA LEU A 220 8.49 -5.19 -26.35
C LEU A 220 8.19 -5.21 -27.86
N VAL A 221 8.28 -4.06 -28.53
CA VAL A 221 8.08 -3.97 -29.99
C VAL A 221 9.13 -4.77 -30.74
N ASP A 222 10.39 -4.70 -30.33
CA ASP A 222 11.49 -5.46 -30.94
C ASP A 222 11.28 -6.98 -30.73
N LEU A 223 10.82 -7.39 -29.54
CA LEU A 223 10.54 -8.80 -29.21
C LEU A 223 9.43 -9.41 -30.07
N VAL A 224 8.41 -8.64 -30.42
CA VAL A 224 7.32 -9.10 -31.29
C VAL A 224 7.67 -9.04 -32.79
N GLY A 225 8.89 -8.60 -33.14
CA GLY A 225 9.38 -8.55 -34.51
C GLY A 225 9.11 -7.22 -35.23
N GLY A 226 8.83 -6.14 -34.49
CA GLY A 226 8.44 -4.85 -35.04
C GLY A 226 6.95 -4.75 -35.40
N LEU A 227 6.51 -3.54 -35.74
CA LEU A 227 5.12 -3.27 -36.14
C LEU A 227 5.11 -2.48 -37.46
N GLU A 228 4.32 -2.95 -38.42
CA GLU A 228 4.03 -2.19 -39.64
C GLU A 228 2.92 -1.18 -39.36
N VAL A 229 3.19 0.10 -39.62
CA VAL A 229 2.24 1.20 -39.44
C VAL A 229 2.01 1.89 -40.77
N PHE A 230 0.75 2.02 -41.17
CA PHE A 230 0.39 2.83 -42.32
C PHE A 230 0.46 4.32 -41.95
N VAL A 231 1.41 5.03 -42.56
CA VAL A 231 1.55 6.48 -42.39
C VAL A 231 1.06 7.16 -43.68
N PRO A 232 -0.10 7.84 -43.66
CA PRO A 232 -0.71 8.39 -44.87
C PRO A 232 0.07 9.57 -45.47
N GLU A 233 0.88 10.25 -44.65
CA GLU A 233 1.63 11.45 -45.02
C GLU A 233 3.12 11.28 -44.71
N ARG A 234 3.99 12.08 -45.33
CA ARG A 234 5.42 12.05 -44.99
C ARG A 234 5.65 12.57 -43.57
N MET A 235 6.48 11.85 -42.81
CA MET A 235 6.93 12.24 -41.46
C MET A 235 8.00 13.33 -41.53
N GLU A 236 7.69 14.47 -42.15
CA GLU A 236 8.50 15.69 -42.06
C GLU A 236 7.88 16.58 -40.99
N TYR A 237 8.39 16.49 -39.76
CA TYR A 237 7.97 17.32 -38.63
C TYR A 237 9.13 18.21 -38.20
N VAL A 238 8.91 19.53 -38.21
CA VAL A 238 9.84 20.50 -37.63
C VAL A 238 9.20 21.02 -36.36
N ASP A 239 9.79 20.67 -35.22
CA ASP A 239 9.36 21.17 -33.92
C ASP A 239 9.86 22.60 -33.75
N VAL A 240 8.98 23.58 -33.96
CA VAL A 240 9.25 24.99 -33.67
C VAL A 240 8.89 25.27 -32.22
N THR A 241 9.70 24.75 -31.29
CA THR A 241 9.56 25.02 -29.85
C THR A 241 10.53 26.09 -29.38
#